data_AF-A0A1I6B9W2-F1
#
_entry.id   AF-A0A1I6B9W2-F1
#
_cell.length_a   1.000
_cell.length_b   1.000
_cell.length_c   1.000
_cell.angle_alpha   90.00
_cell.angle_beta   90.00
_cell.angle_gamma   90.00
#
_symmetry.space_group_name_H-M   'P 1'
#
loop_
_entity.id
_entity.type
_entity.pdbx_description
1 polymer ?
#
loop_
_entity_poly.entity_id
_entity_poly.type
_entity_poly.pdbx_seq_one_letter_code
_entity_poly.pdbx_strand_id
1 'polypeptide(L)'
;MSKVSDPAGRRQRPAATRPDRRPRRQPAARPAVPRLIALNKPFDVLTQFTDDQGRATLRDFVDIPGIYAAGRLDRDSEGLLLLTNDGRLQARITDPRHKLAKTYWVQVEGEPTAEQLAQLRAGPLLNDGPTRPAEVEQMAEPALWPRQPPVRFRKSIPTSWLAITIREGRNRQVRRMTAAVGLPTLRLVRVRIGDWELGDLQPGEWRELPC
;
A
#
# COMPACT_ATOMS: atom_id res chain seq x y z
N MET A 1 8.71 -46.10 -66.96
CA MET A 1 8.11 -44.77 -66.74
C MET A 1 7.74 -44.63 -65.26
N SER A 2 8.41 -43.69 -64.58
CA SER A 2 7.97 -42.90 -63.42
C SER A 2 7.56 -43.54 -62.08
N LYS A 3 8.37 -43.29 -61.04
CA LYS A 3 8.07 -42.66 -59.71
C LYS A 3 9.22 -43.01 -58.74
N VAL A 4 10.19 -42.12 -58.48
CA VAL A 4 10.23 -41.05 -57.44
C VAL A 4 9.90 -41.55 -56.03
N SER A 5 10.91 -41.60 -55.15
CA SER A 5 10.80 -41.22 -53.73
C SER A 5 12.17 -40.90 -53.11
N ASP A 6 12.19 -39.75 -52.44
CA ASP A 6 13.29 -38.95 -51.88
C ASP A 6 13.88 -39.55 -50.57
N PRO A 7 15.19 -39.39 -50.26
CA PRO A 7 15.70 -39.65 -48.92
C PRO A 7 15.55 -38.41 -48.02
N ALA A 8 14.97 -38.62 -46.84
CA ALA A 8 14.69 -37.60 -45.83
C ALA A 8 15.95 -36.82 -45.40
N GLY A 9 15.99 -35.52 -45.71
CA GLY A 9 16.98 -34.56 -45.22
C GLY A 9 16.83 -34.30 -43.72
N ARG A 10 17.86 -34.66 -42.94
CA ARG A 10 17.97 -34.39 -41.50
C ARG A 10 18.26 -32.91 -41.26
N ARG A 11 17.22 -32.09 -41.03
CA ARG A 11 17.38 -30.67 -40.65
C ARG A 11 17.96 -30.56 -39.24
N GLN A 12 19.17 -30.01 -39.12
CA GLN A 12 19.76 -29.61 -37.85
C GLN A 12 18.99 -28.42 -37.27
N ARG A 13 18.56 -28.52 -35.99
CA ARG A 13 17.96 -27.40 -35.25
C ARG A 13 19.08 -26.41 -34.88
N PRO A 14 18.92 -25.10 -35.12
CA PRO A 14 19.90 -24.12 -34.68
C PRO A 14 19.90 -24.01 -33.15
N ALA A 15 21.09 -23.86 -32.58
CA ALA A 15 21.30 -23.69 -31.15
C ALA A 15 20.61 -22.41 -30.65
N ALA A 16 19.82 -22.54 -29.59
CA ALA A 16 19.13 -21.42 -28.96
C ALA A 16 20.16 -20.44 -28.34
N THR A 17 20.18 -19.21 -28.84
CA THR A 17 20.99 -18.11 -28.32
C THR A 17 20.54 -17.79 -26.89
N ARG A 18 21.46 -17.84 -25.92
CA ARG A 18 21.18 -17.47 -24.52
C ARG A 18 20.73 -16.00 -24.48
N PRO A 19 19.68 -15.64 -23.73
CA PRO A 19 19.23 -14.27 -23.65
C PRO A 19 20.31 -13.41 -22.98
N ASP A 20 20.57 -12.27 -23.60
CA ASP A 20 21.49 -11.24 -23.15
C ASP A 20 21.15 -10.82 -21.71
N ARG A 21 22.11 -11.00 -20.79
CA ARG A 21 21.94 -10.65 -19.38
C ARG A 21 21.96 -9.13 -19.28
N ARG A 22 20.77 -8.50 -19.30
CA ARG A 22 20.62 -7.06 -19.01
C ARG A 22 21.44 -6.72 -17.75
N PRO A 23 22.31 -5.70 -17.79
CA PRO A 23 23.14 -5.35 -16.65
C PRO A 23 22.25 -5.02 -15.45
N ARG A 24 22.56 -5.61 -14.29
CA ARG A 24 21.90 -5.26 -13.02
C ARG A 24 22.09 -3.75 -12.82
N ARG A 25 21.00 -2.99 -12.82
CA ARG A 25 21.02 -1.56 -12.47
C ARG A 25 21.73 -1.41 -11.12
N GLN A 26 22.84 -0.69 -11.12
CA GLN A 26 23.51 -0.32 -9.88
C GLN A 26 22.55 0.53 -9.04
N PRO A 27 22.52 0.37 -7.71
CA PRO A 27 21.73 1.24 -6.85
C PRO A 27 22.14 2.69 -7.11
N ALA A 28 21.17 3.57 -7.33
CA ALA A 28 21.45 4.99 -7.50
C ALA A 28 22.30 5.50 -6.31
N ALA A 29 23.29 6.34 -6.60
CA ALA A 29 24.07 7.00 -5.56
C ALA A 29 23.14 7.76 -4.60
N ARG A 30 23.48 7.84 -3.31
CA ARG A 30 22.67 8.61 -2.36
C ARG A 30 22.63 10.07 -2.82
N PRO A 31 21.47 10.75 -2.73
CA PRO A 31 21.38 12.16 -3.06
C PRO A 31 22.30 12.98 -2.14
N ALA A 32 22.83 14.10 -2.63
CA ALA A 32 23.66 15.01 -1.86
C ALA A 32 22.92 15.56 -0.62
N VAL A 33 21.60 15.74 -0.74
CA VAL A 33 20.71 16.13 0.37
C VAL A 33 19.57 15.10 0.45
N PRO A 34 19.67 14.10 1.33
CA PRO A 34 18.58 13.16 1.56
C PRO A 34 17.41 13.87 2.21
N ARG A 35 16.20 13.59 1.72
CA ARG A 35 14.94 14.12 2.26
C ARG A 35 13.99 12.97 2.58
N LEU A 36 13.27 13.11 3.67
CA LEU A 36 12.13 12.29 4.02
C LEU A 36 11.00 13.24 4.38
N ILE A 37 9.82 13.04 3.80
CA ILE A 37 8.63 13.82 4.17
C ILE A 37 7.48 12.87 4.53
N ALA A 38 6.62 13.32 5.42
CA ALA A 38 5.32 12.74 5.69
C ALA A 38 4.26 13.57 4.97
N LEU A 39 3.49 12.93 4.09
CA LEU A 39 2.29 13.50 3.46
C LEU A 39 1.05 12.86 4.09
N ASN A 40 0.06 13.68 4.43
CA ASN A 40 -1.29 13.18 4.64
C ASN A 40 -2.00 13.05 3.28
N LYS A 41 -1.96 11.86 2.67
CA LYS A 41 -2.55 11.63 1.35
C LYS A 41 -4.08 11.73 1.43
N PRO A 42 -4.73 12.63 0.66
CA PRO A 42 -6.18 12.68 0.60
C PRO A 42 -6.82 11.43 -0.02
N PHE A 43 -8.12 11.28 0.18
CA PHE A 43 -8.94 10.27 -0.48
C PHE A 43 -8.98 10.51 -1.99
N ASP A 44 -9.10 9.43 -2.77
CA ASP A 44 -9.16 9.44 -4.24
C ASP A 44 -7.92 9.99 -4.97
N VAL A 45 -6.78 10.08 -4.27
CA VAL A 45 -5.49 10.47 -4.86
C VAL A 45 -4.62 9.24 -5.12
N LEU A 46 -4.01 9.15 -6.31
CA LEU A 46 -3.08 8.08 -6.64
C LEU A 46 -1.73 8.24 -5.94
N THR A 47 -1.14 7.12 -5.51
CA THR A 47 0.23 7.09 -4.96
C THR A 47 1.28 7.01 -6.07
N GLN A 48 1.30 8.02 -6.93
CA GLN A 48 2.28 8.23 -8.02
C GLN A 48 2.29 9.71 -8.44
N PHE A 49 3.30 10.15 -9.20
CA PHE A 49 3.46 11.54 -9.67
C PHE A 49 3.08 11.76 -11.14
N THR A 50 2.70 10.69 -11.83
CA THR A 50 2.35 10.70 -13.25
C THR A 50 1.04 9.95 -13.41
N ASP A 51 0.08 10.53 -14.14
CA ASP A 51 -1.17 9.88 -14.49
C ASP A 51 -1.52 10.17 -15.95
N ASP A 52 -2.21 9.22 -16.58
CA ASP A 52 -2.62 9.24 -17.98
C ASP A 52 -4.15 9.40 -18.17
N GLN A 53 -4.91 9.49 -17.08
CA GLN A 53 -6.38 9.42 -17.09
C GLN A 53 -7.05 10.57 -16.32
N GLY A 54 -6.32 11.66 -16.04
CA GLY A 54 -6.84 12.86 -15.40
C GLY A 54 -7.21 12.71 -13.92
N ARG A 55 -6.67 11.70 -13.22
CA ARG A 55 -6.86 11.47 -11.78
C ARG A 55 -5.88 12.32 -10.97
N ALA A 56 -6.28 12.70 -9.76
CA ALA A 56 -5.40 13.38 -8.82
C ALA A 56 -4.20 12.49 -8.43
N THR A 57 -3.03 13.11 -8.29
CA THR A 57 -1.74 12.47 -8.05
C THR A 57 -0.99 13.15 -6.91
N LEU A 58 0.18 12.60 -6.54
CA LEU A 58 1.04 13.21 -5.52
C LEU A 58 1.63 14.56 -5.97
N ARG A 59 1.67 14.82 -7.29
CA ARG A 59 2.15 16.09 -7.86
C ARG A 59 1.26 17.27 -7.45
N ASP A 60 -0.02 17.03 -7.23
CA ASP A 60 -0.97 18.09 -6.86
C ASP A 60 -0.76 18.60 -5.42
N PHE A 61 0.10 17.92 -4.64
CA PHE A 61 0.34 18.21 -3.22
C PHE A 61 1.83 18.41 -2.88
N VAL A 62 2.75 17.89 -3.70
CA VAL A 62 4.18 17.87 -3.41
C VAL A 62 4.98 18.31 -4.63
N ASP A 63 5.57 19.50 -4.54
CA ASP A 63 6.39 20.11 -5.60
C ASP A 63 7.89 19.83 -5.49
N ILE A 64 8.30 18.88 -4.63
CA ILE A 64 9.72 18.54 -4.41
C ILE A 64 10.22 17.66 -5.56
N PRO A 65 11.21 18.11 -6.37
CA PRO A 65 11.73 17.31 -7.46
C PRO A 65 12.47 16.05 -6.97
N GLY A 66 12.29 14.95 -7.69
CA GLY A 66 13.03 13.69 -7.43
C GLY A 66 12.60 12.95 -6.17
N ILE A 67 11.51 13.35 -5.52
CA ILE A 67 10.92 12.63 -4.40
C ILE A 67 9.94 11.56 -4.90
N TYR A 68 9.89 10.42 -4.22
CA TYR A 68 9.00 9.31 -4.57
C TYR A 68 8.49 8.59 -3.33
N ALA A 69 7.37 7.88 -3.49
CA ALA A 69 6.72 7.20 -2.37
C ALA A 69 7.59 6.07 -1.81
N ALA A 70 7.82 6.09 -0.50
CA ALA A 70 8.42 5.02 0.28
C ALA A 70 7.35 4.03 0.73
N GLY A 71 6.78 3.32 -0.25
CA GLY A 71 5.69 2.38 -0.05
C GLY A 71 4.38 2.89 -0.65
N ARG A 72 3.42 1.99 -0.83
CA ARG A 72 2.14 2.31 -1.46
C ARG A 72 1.07 2.59 -0.40
N LEU A 73 0.12 3.44 -0.78
CA LEU A 73 -1.16 3.63 -0.13
C LEU A 73 -2.23 3.58 -1.23
N ASP A 74 -3.30 2.83 -1.03
CA ASP A 74 -4.32 2.70 -2.07
C ASP A 74 -5.02 4.03 -2.32
N ARG A 75 -5.55 4.21 -3.54
CA ARG A 75 -6.24 5.44 -3.94
C ARG A 75 -7.40 5.77 -3.01
N ASP A 76 -8.17 4.76 -2.62
CA ASP A 76 -9.30 4.85 -1.71
C ASP A 76 -8.92 4.81 -0.22
N SER A 77 -7.63 4.95 0.10
CA SER A 77 -7.13 5.06 1.47
C SER A 77 -6.55 6.46 1.70
N GLU A 78 -6.54 6.88 2.96
CA GLU A 78 -6.11 8.22 3.39
C GLU A 78 -4.94 8.13 4.38
N GLY A 79 -4.33 9.27 4.69
CA GLY A 79 -3.37 9.40 5.78
C GLY A 79 -1.92 9.24 5.35
N LEU A 80 -1.09 8.81 6.30
CA LEU A 80 0.36 8.89 6.25
C LEU A 80 0.94 8.12 5.05
N LEU A 81 1.60 8.87 4.19
CA LEU A 81 2.45 8.40 3.11
C LEU A 81 3.83 9.03 3.25
N LEU A 82 4.85 8.18 3.38
CA LEU A 82 6.23 8.64 3.40
C LEU A 82 6.73 8.81 1.96
N LEU A 83 7.43 9.92 1.69
CA LEU A 83 8.12 10.15 0.43
C LEU A 83 9.58 10.49 0.70
N THR A 84 10.48 10.00 -0.15
CA THR A 84 11.92 10.25 -0.04
C THR A 84 12.57 10.33 -1.40
N ASN A 85 13.72 11.01 -1.49
CA ASN A 85 14.61 10.97 -2.64
C ASN A 85 15.78 9.97 -2.45
N ASP A 86 15.97 9.38 -1.25
CA ASP A 86 17.02 8.42 -0.95
C ASP A 86 16.57 6.97 -1.17
N GLY A 87 17.15 6.31 -2.17
CA GLY A 87 16.75 4.95 -2.57
C GLY A 87 17.06 3.90 -1.52
N ARG A 88 18.09 4.13 -0.69
CA ARG A 88 18.41 3.24 0.43
C ARG A 88 17.36 3.36 1.54
N LEU A 89 16.91 4.57 1.82
CA LEU A 89 15.86 4.81 2.80
C LEU A 89 14.53 4.23 2.33
N GLN A 90 14.18 4.43 1.06
CA GLN A 90 13.00 3.83 0.45
C GLN A 90 13.02 2.30 0.53
N ALA A 91 14.14 1.67 0.17
CA ALA A 91 14.31 0.23 0.30
C ALA A 91 14.14 -0.23 1.76
N ARG A 92 14.74 0.48 2.72
CA ARG A 92 14.60 0.17 4.16
C ARG A 92 13.17 0.28 4.67
N ILE A 93 12.41 1.27 4.20
CA ILE A 93 11.00 1.45 4.59
C ILE A 93 10.11 0.37 3.96
N THR A 94 10.40 -0.03 2.72
CA THR A 94 9.53 -0.91 1.92
C THR A 94 9.90 -2.38 1.96
N ASP A 95 11.12 -2.73 2.37
CA ASP A 95 11.57 -4.13 2.37
C ASP A 95 10.69 -4.96 3.34
N PRO A 96 10.03 -6.02 2.81
CA PRO A 96 9.19 -6.92 3.60
C PRO A 96 9.89 -7.54 4.82
N ARG A 97 11.23 -7.58 4.85
CA ARG A 97 12.05 -8.10 5.95
C ARG A 97 12.03 -7.20 7.17
N HIS A 98 11.97 -5.88 6.99
CA HIS A 98 11.95 -4.93 8.11
C HIS A 98 10.60 -4.90 8.84
N LYS A 99 9.52 -5.39 8.20
CA LYS A 99 8.20 -5.60 8.83
C LYS A 99 7.73 -4.41 9.68
N LEU A 100 7.99 -3.19 9.20
CA LEU A 100 7.58 -1.97 9.89
C LEU A 100 6.08 -2.05 10.18
N ALA A 101 5.75 -1.87 11.45
CA ALA A 101 4.39 -1.83 11.92
C ALA A 101 3.67 -0.66 11.26
N LYS A 102 2.45 -0.90 10.78
CA LYS A 102 1.61 0.13 10.19
C LYS A 102 0.30 0.11 10.94
N THR A 103 -0.03 1.22 11.58
CA THR A 103 -1.28 1.39 12.31
C THR A 103 -2.27 2.15 11.45
N TYR A 104 -3.47 1.60 11.37
CA TYR A 104 -4.59 2.15 10.63
C TYR A 104 -5.75 2.41 11.57
N TRP A 105 -6.40 3.55 11.41
CA TRP A 105 -7.75 3.76 11.91
C TRP A 105 -8.74 3.40 10.82
N VAL A 106 -9.67 2.52 11.18
CA VAL A 106 -10.55 1.82 10.25
C VAL A 106 -11.97 2.04 10.71
N GLN A 107 -12.77 2.73 9.89
CA GLN A 107 -14.21 2.77 10.09
C GLN A 107 -14.81 1.55 9.41
N VAL A 108 -15.58 0.76 10.14
CA VAL A 108 -16.28 -0.44 9.65
C VAL A 108 -17.79 -0.30 9.79
N GLU A 109 -18.53 -0.99 8.93
CA GLU A 109 -19.97 -1.21 9.14
C GLU A 109 -20.20 -2.14 10.34
N GLY A 110 -21.21 -1.83 11.15
CA GLY A 110 -21.63 -2.62 12.30
C GLY A 110 -20.88 -2.32 13.60
N GLU A 111 -21.21 -3.09 14.61
CA GLU A 111 -20.55 -3.12 15.91
C GLU A 111 -19.72 -4.42 16.03
N PRO A 112 -18.39 -4.33 16.18
CA PRO A 112 -17.53 -5.50 16.30
C PRO A 112 -17.86 -6.33 17.54
N THR A 113 -18.10 -7.63 17.35
CA THR A 113 -18.20 -8.56 18.47
C THR A 113 -16.82 -8.96 19.00
N ALA A 114 -16.76 -9.43 20.24
CA ALA A 114 -15.52 -9.95 20.82
C ALA A 114 -14.89 -11.09 19.97
N GLU A 115 -15.73 -11.92 19.35
CA GLU A 115 -15.29 -12.99 18.45
C GLU A 115 -14.66 -12.43 17.16
N GLN A 116 -15.29 -11.45 16.51
CA GLN A 116 -14.75 -10.81 15.31
C GLN A 116 -13.40 -10.13 15.60
N LEU A 117 -13.29 -9.44 16.74
CA LEU A 117 -12.03 -8.85 17.19
C LEU A 117 -10.95 -9.92 17.43
N ALA A 118 -11.31 -11.05 18.05
CA ALA A 118 -10.39 -12.16 18.26
C ALA A 118 -9.91 -12.77 16.94
N GLN A 119 -10.80 -12.97 15.96
CA GLN A 119 -10.46 -13.45 14.62
C GLN A 119 -9.52 -12.49 13.89
N LEU A 120 -9.76 -11.17 13.98
CA LEU A 120 -8.86 -10.16 13.41
C LEU A 120 -7.46 -10.20 14.05
N ARG A 121 -7.38 -10.37 15.38
CA ARG A 121 -6.11 -10.48 16.11
C ARG A 121 -5.35 -11.75 15.75
N ALA A 122 -6.04 -12.87 15.62
CA ALA A 122 -5.45 -14.15 15.24
C ALA A 122 -4.89 -14.15 13.81
N GLY A 123 -5.45 -13.29 12.94
CA GLY A 123 -5.08 -13.20 11.54
C GLY A 123 -5.98 -14.09 10.67
N PRO A 124 -7.04 -13.55 10.05
CA PRO A 124 -7.98 -14.34 9.28
C PRO A 124 -7.36 -14.94 8.00
N LEU A 125 -7.94 -16.05 7.54
CA LEU A 125 -7.61 -16.65 6.24
C LEU A 125 -8.16 -15.80 5.10
N LEU A 126 -7.29 -15.36 4.20
CA LEU A 126 -7.66 -14.66 2.97
C LEU A 126 -7.40 -15.56 1.75
N ASN A 127 -7.86 -15.15 0.57
CA ASN A 127 -7.70 -15.92 -0.67
C ASN A 127 -6.24 -16.22 -1.06
N ASP A 128 -5.30 -15.38 -0.63
CA ASP A 128 -3.85 -15.52 -0.80
C ASP A 128 -3.14 -16.10 0.45
N GLY A 129 -3.90 -16.76 1.35
CA GLY A 129 -3.38 -17.46 2.54
C GLY A 129 -3.66 -16.76 3.88
N PRO A 130 -3.24 -17.35 5.02
CA PRO A 130 -3.45 -16.77 6.34
C PRO A 130 -2.68 -15.45 6.49
N THR A 131 -3.26 -14.46 7.17
CA THR A 131 -2.50 -13.27 7.60
C THR A 131 -1.71 -13.57 8.86
N ARG A 132 -0.72 -12.74 9.15
CA ARG A 132 -0.04 -12.77 10.45
C ARG A 132 -0.98 -12.24 11.54
N PRO A 133 -0.71 -12.57 12.82
CA PRO A 133 -1.37 -11.90 13.93
C PRO A 133 -1.23 -10.38 13.84
N ALA A 134 -2.28 -9.68 14.27
CA ALA A 134 -2.37 -8.23 14.24
C ALA A 134 -2.77 -7.70 15.63
N GLU A 135 -2.36 -6.48 15.94
CA GLU A 135 -2.90 -5.78 17.11
C GLU A 135 -4.19 -5.09 16.66
N VAL A 136 -5.28 -5.31 17.39
CA VAL A 136 -6.61 -4.82 17.03
C VAL A 136 -7.33 -4.36 18.28
N GLU A 137 -7.74 -3.09 18.27
CA GLU A 137 -8.46 -2.45 19.36
C GLU A 137 -9.66 -1.71 18.79
N GLN A 138 -10.79 -1.80 19.48
CA GLN A 138 -11.92 -0.91 19.21
C GLN A 138 -11.62 0.44 19.86
N MET A 139 -11.97 1.51 19.16
CA MET A 139 -11.72 2.88 19.62
C MET A 139 -12.96 3.75 19.40
N ALA A 140 -13.02 4.87 20.14
CA ALA A 140 -13.97 5.93 19.85
C ALA A 140 -13.68 6.54 18.46
N GLU A 141 -14.67 7.22 17.89
CA GLU A 141 -14.49 7.95 16.65
C GLU A 141 -13.37 9.01 16.81
N PRO A 142 -12.30 8.95 16.00
CA PRO A 142 -11.22 9.90 16.10
C PRO A 142 -11.61 11.25 15.48
N ALA A 143 -11.01 12.32 15.98
CA ALA A 143 -11.11 13.65 15.39
C ALA A 143 -10.30 13.71 14.07
N LEU A 144 -10.92 13.26 12.97
CA LEU A 144 -10.37 13.32 11.63
C LEU A 144 -11.04 14.42 10.80
N TRP A 145 -10.35 14.88 9.77
CA TRP A 145 -10.93 15.75 8.75
C TRP A 145 -12.13 15.08 8.05
N PRO A 146 -13.07 15.86 7.51
CA PRO A 146 -14.15 15.35 6.70
C PRO A 146 -13.61 14.73 5.40
N ARG A 147 -14.13 13.56 5.02
CA ARG A 147 -13.77 12.91 3.75
C ARG A 147 -14.57 13.50 2.60
N GLN A 148 -13.93 13.73 1.46
CA GLN A 148 -14.60 14.09 0.20
C GLN A 148 -14.36 13.02 -0.86
N PRO A 149 -15.42 12.45 -1.47
CA PRO A 149 -16.82 12.52 -1.04
C PRO A 149 -17.02 11.87 0.34
N PRO A 150 -18.10 12.20 1.08
CA PRO A 150 -18.38 11.62 2.39
C PRO A 150 -18.48 10.09 2.30
N VAL A 151 -18.27 9.45 3.45
CA VAL A 151 -18.46 8.00 3.58
C VAL A 151 -19.92 7.68 3.28
N ARG A 152 -20.16 6.74 2.36
CA ARG A 152 -21.49 6.20 2.11
C ARG A 152 -21.76 5.15 3.17
N PHE A 153 -22.76 5.37 4.01
CA PHE A 153 -23.21 4.39 5.01
C PHE A 153 -24.74 4.36 5.02
N ARG A 154 -25.29 3.25 5.50
CA ARG A 154 -26.73 3.11 5.69
C ARG A 154 -27.08 3.67 7.06
N LYS A 155 -27.97 4.68 7.13
CA LYS A 155 -28.39 5.30 8.41
C LYS A 155 -28.92 4.30 9.45
N SER A 156 -29.43 3.15 9.00
CA SER A 156 -29.95 2.08 9.85
C SER A 156 -28.89 1.11 10.37
N ILE A 157 -27.63 1.21 9.93
CA ILE A 157 -26.54 0.33 10.36
C ILE A 157 -25.52 1.20 11.08
N PRO A 158 -25.17 0.88 12.35
CA PRO A 158 -24.14 1.63 13.08
C PRO A 158 -22.78 1.48 12.38
N THR A 159 -21.84 2.37 12.73
CA THR A 159 -20.44 2.24 12.31
C THR A 159 -19.54 2.29 13.51
N SER A 160 -18.45 1.53 13.47
CA SER A 160 -17.46 1.50 14.55
C SER A 160 -16.07 1.81 14.04
N TRP A 161 -15.19 2.24 14.95
CA TRP A 161 -13.80 2.50 14.65
C TRP A 161 -12.88 1.48 15.30
N LEU A 162 -11.90 1.01 14.52
CA LEU A 162 -10.87 0.07 14.95
C LEU A 162 -9.49 0.68 14.71
N ALA A 163 -8.59 0.52 15.67
CA ALA A 163 -7.16 0.65 15.46
C ALA A 163 -6.60 -0.73 15.10
N ILE A 164 -6.00 -0.86 13.90
CA ILE A 164 -5.42 -2.11 13.41
C ILE A 164 -3.95 -1.87 13.09
N THR A 165 -3.05 -2.59 13.78
CA THR A 165 -1.61 -2.57 13.49
C THR A 165 -1.18 -3.88 12.85
N ILE A 166 -0.62 -3.80 11.64
CA ILE A 166 -0.08 -4.95 10.90
C ILE A 166 1.40 -4.78 10.59
N ARG A 167 2.12 -5.91 10.52
CA ARG A 167 3.55 -5.99 10.18
C ARG A 167 3.80 -6.65 8.81
N GLU A 168 2.80 -6.57 7.95
CA GLU A 168 2.82 -7.00 6.56
C GLU A 168 2.22 -5.91 5.66
N GLY A 169 2.05 -6.20 4.38
CA GLY A 169 1.67 -5.22 3.37
C GLY A 169 1.08 -5.87 2.13
N ARG A 170 0.19 -6.85 2.30
CA ARG A 170 -0.51 -7.47 1.16
C ARG A 170 -1.50 -6.49 0.55
N ASN A 171 -1.83 -6.70 -0.73
CA ASN A 171 -2.77 -5.82 -1.44
C ASN A 171 -4.09 -5.71 -0.65
N ARG A 172 -4.53 -4.48 -0.35
CA ARG A 172 -5.79 -4.17 0.34
C ARG A 172 -6.01 -4.95 1.64
N GLN A 173 -4.94 -5.34 2.33
CA GLN A 173 -5.01 -6.36 3.38
C GLN A 173 -6.00 -6.03 4.49
N VAL A 174 -5.94 -4.83 5.08
CA VAL A 174 -6.83 -4.42 6.18
C VAL A 174 -8.30 -4.53 5.76
N ARG A 175 -8.64 -4.03 4.56
CA ARG A 175 -10.01 -4.10 4.02
C ARG A 175 -10.48 -5.54 3.85
N ARG A 176 -9.59 -6.43 3.40
CA ARG A 176 -9.90 -7.86 3.24
C ARG A 176 -10.03 -8.58 4.58
N MET A 177 -9.20 -8.23 5.57
CA MET A 177 -9.29 -8.77 6.93
C MET A 177 -10.63 -8.41 7.56
N THR A 178 -11.02 -7.13 7.56
CA THR A 178 -12.29 -6.74 8.18
C THR A 178 -13.50 -7.31 7.44
N ALA A 179 -13.46 -7.37 6.11
CA ALA A 179 -14.52 -8.02 5.33
C ALA A 179 -14.64 -9.53 5.62
N ALA A 180 -13.52 -10.23 5.82
CA ALA A 180 -13.50 -11.67 6.10
C ALA A 180 -14.20 -12.04 7.42
N VAL A 181 -14.22 -11.12 8.39
CA VAL A 181 -14.93 -11.31 9.67
C VAL A 181 -16.34 -10.67 9.68
N GLY A 182 -16.83 -10.19 8.53
CA GLY A 182 -18.16 -9.59 8.42
C GLY A 182 -18.25 -8.11 8.83
N LEU A 183 -17.12 -7.37 8.83
CA LEU A 183 -17.05 -5.94 9.15
C LEU A 183 -16.48 -5.14 7.96
N PRO A 184 -17.23 -4.93 6.86
CA PRO A 184 -16.74 -4.22 5.68
C PRO A 184 -16.15 -2.83 6.03
N THR A 185 -14.96 -2.53 5.50
CA THR A 185 -14.31 -1.23 5.75
C THR A 185 -14.96 -0.12 4.93
N LEU A 186 -15.40 0.94 5.60
CA LEU A 186 -15.93 2.17 5.03
C LEU A 186 -14.85 3.22 4.77
N ARG A 187 -13.97 3.44 5.75
CA ARG A 187 -12.89 4.44 5.72
C ARG A 187 -11.62 3.82 6.27
N LEU A 188 -10.48 4.14 5.66
CA LEU A 188 -9.18 3.61 6.06
C LEU A 188 -8.14 4.72 6.06
N VAL A 189 -7.64 5.05 7.24
CA VAL A 189 -6.64 6.11 7.43
C VAL A 189 -5.39 5.50 8.06
N ARG A 190 -4.25 5.55 7.37
CA ARG A 190 -2.98 5.13 7.95
C ARG A 190 -2.44 6.26 8.83
N VAL A 191 -2.23 6.01 10.11
CA VAL A 191 -1.79 7.05 11.05
C VAL A 191 -0.34 6.90 11.50
N ARG A 192 0.24 5.70 11.35
CA ARG A 192 1.63 5.43 11.77
C ARG A 192 2.31 4.41 10.86
N ILE A 193 3.60 4.60 10.61
CA ILE A 193 4.52 3.63 9.98
C ILE A 193 5.79 3.61 10.83
N GLY A 194 6.08 2.51 11.51
CA GLY A 194 7.21 2.46 12.45
C GLY A 194 7.12 3.61 13.47
N ASP A 195 8.16 4.43 13.53
CA ASP A 195 8.24 5.59 14.42
C ASP A 195 7.67 6.88 13.81
N TRP A 196 7.23 6.83 12.54
CA TRP A 196 6.66 7.99 11.85
C TRP A 196 5.16 8.06 12.02
N GLU A 197 4.70 9.21 12.50
CA GLU A 197 3.29 9.49 12.79
C GLU A 197 2.73 10.58 11.89
N LEU A 198 1.44 10.45 11.60
CA LEU A 198 0.67 11.46 10.89
C LEU A 198 0.66 12.79 11.64
N GLY A 199 0.47 12.76 12.96
CA GLY A 199 0.31 13.95 13.79
C GLY A 199 -0.89 14.79 13.36
N ASP A 200 -0.73 16.11 13.35
CA ASP A 200 -1.80 17.07 13.08
C ASP A 200 -1.94 17.47 11.59
N LEU A 201 -1.19 16.82 10.69
CA LEU A 201 -1.22 17.12 9.26
C LEU A 201 -2.64 17.00 8.69
N GLN A 202 -3.14 18.06 8.06
CA GLN A 202 -4.39 18.04 7.33
C GLN A 202 -4.23 17.40 5.94
N PRO A 203 -5.33 16.97 5.28
CA PRO A 203 -5.24 16.35 3.96
C PRO A 203 -4.51 17.22 2.95
N GLY A 204 -3.53 16.64 2.27
CA GLY A 204 -2.72 17.33 1.27
C GLY A 204 -1.53 18.07 1.87
N GLU A 205 -1.48 18.27 3.18
CA GLU A 205 -0.32 18.84 3.85
C GLU A 205 0.78 17.79 4.00
N TRP A 206 2.00 18.29 3.95
CA TRP A 206 3.19 17.51 4.23
C TRP A 206 4.17 18.27 5.12
N ARG A 207 5.03 17.52 5.80
CA ARG A 207 6.14 18.05 6.59
C ARG A 207 7.42 17.28 6.33
N GLU A 208 8.55 17.97 6.39
CA GLU A 208 9.85 17.29 6.40
C GLU A 208 10.05 16.55 7.73
N LEU A 209 10.70 15.39 7.63
CA LEU A 209 11.07 14.54 8.75
C LEU A 209 12.60 14.49 8.86
N PRO A 210 13.15 14.32 10.08
CA PRO A 210 14.59 14.10 10.26
C PRO A 210 15.05 12.86 9.49
N CYS A 211 16.18 12.96 8.80
CA CYS A 211 16.78 11.89 7.99
C CYS A 211 17.96 11.21 8.67
#